data_AF-F9RIN4-F1
#
_entry.id   AF-F9RIN4-F1
#
_cell.length_a   1.000
_cell.length_b   1.000
_cell.length_c   1.000
_cell.angle_alpha   90.00
_cell.angle_beta   90.00
_cell.angle_gamma   90.00
#
_symmetry.space_group_name_H-M   'P 1'
#
loop_
_entity.id
_entity.type
_entity.pdbx_description
1 polymer ?
#
loop_
_entity_poly.entity_id
_entity_poly.type
_entity_poly.pdbx_seq_one_letter_code
_entity_poly.pdbx_strand_id
1 'polypeptide(L)'
;MDNLFGLNTIDECVAIYNHILAKYDLPPFTKNTRLHHRQTPDKSSSSLVGDGAEITAIDWTQNFSVGKGKEASFIRGMASMQIGKGRKPHLFPNGQSCGWGYGSHWRIDVLYAKAYEIKEHLKKDKRKKDGVTQEQLEYIEKLISYCEDQGVVRQEHKLHQLLLKRHNLQFYGLVSEHDFYTHLNDIENAMKTIQISHDEHISIAQQLLQAGAVDTVRKANTTMNYFTLWQSGTDLREVLNRSQYFEHKTRLKKIGIDIGQIFDVSRMCPTLRRSEIIDVRPLAVPSWYQHPIVAQSNIMPFKAIA
;
A
#
# COMPACT_ATOMS: atom_id res chain seq x y z
N MET A 1 3.96 12.74 -15.27
CA MET A 1 3.16 13.10 -14.08
C MET A 1 2.63 11.81 -13.47
N ASP A 2 2.51 11.74 -12.14
CA ASP A 2 2.00 10.55 -11.45
C ASP A 2 0.47 10.47 -11.55
N ASN A 3 -0.06 9.24 -11.55
CA ASN A 3 -1.48 8.95 -11.55
C ASN A 3 -1.97 8.71 -10.11
N LEU A 4 -2.06 9.77 -9.29
CA LEU A 4 -2.61 9.66 -7.94
C LEU A 4 -4.14 9.49 -8.01
N PHE A 5 -4.81 10.34 -8.78
CA PHE A 5 -6.22 10.21 -9.15
C PHE A 5 -6.30 10.09 -10.66
N GLY A 6 -6.87 8.97 -11.11
CA GLY A 6 -6.92 8.59 -12.50
C GLY A 6 -8.17 9.04 -13.23
N LEU A 7 -8.33 8.47 -14.41
CA LEU A 7 -9.56 8.57 -15.18
C LEU A 7 -10.66 7.73 -14.54
N ASN A 8 -11.91 8.12 -14.78
CA ASN A 8 -13.07 7.54 -14.10
C ASN A 8 -13.84 6.54 -14.97
N THR A 9 -13.64 6.59 -16.30
CA THR A 9 -14.37 5.74 -17.24
C THR A 9 -13.45 4.95 -18.16
N ILE A 10 -13.96 3.82 -18.65
CA ILE A 10 -13.27 3.01 -19.67
C ILE A 10 -13.12 3.81 -20.96
N ASP A 11 -14.13 4.62 -21.33
CA ASP A 11 -14.09 5.48 -22.50
C ASP A 11 -12.95 6.51 -22.44
N GLU A 12 -12.74 7.17 -21.29
CA GLU A 12 -11.61 8.08 -21.09
C GLU A 12 -10.26 7.37 -21.24
N CYS A 13 -10.15 6.15 -20.69
CA CYS A 13 -8.93 5.33 -20.82
C CYS A 13 -8.65 4.97 -22.28
N VAL A 14 -9.67 4.53 -23.02
CA VAL A 14 -9.55 4.21 -24.45
C VAL A 14 -9.24 5.46 -25.27
N ALA A 15 -9.77 6.63 -24.89
CA ALA A 15 -9.49 7.89 -25.55
C ALA A 15 -8.00 8.27 -25.49
N ILE A 16 -7.28 7.94 -24.39
CA ILE A 16 -5.83 8.11 -24.32
C ILE A 16 -5.12 7.27 -25.38
N TYR A 17 -5.47 5.98 -25.51
CA TYR A 17 -4.88 5.12 -26.53
C TYR A 17 -5.20 5.61 -27.94
N ASN A 18 -6.45 6.00 -28.20
CA ASN A 18 -6.87 6.51 -29.51
C ASN A 18 -6.17 7.82 -29.86
N HIS A 19 -5.92 8.71 -28.88
CA HIS A 19 -5.12 9.91 -29.09
C HIS A 19 -3.68 9.58 -29.51
N ILE A 20 -3.09 8.52 -28.95
CA ILE A 20 -1.75 8.05 -29.33
C ILE A 20 -1.77 7.44 -30.73
N LEU A 21 -2.73 6.56 -31.03
CA LEU A 21 -2.87 5.92 -32.34
C LEU A 21 -3.00 6.96 -33.46
N ALA A 22 -3.77 8.03 -33.22
CA ALA A 22 -3.93 9.13 -34.16
C ALA A 22 -2.60 9.86 -34.47
N LYS A 23 -1.66 9.96 -33.51
CA LYS A 23 -0.32 10.56 -33.77
C LYS A 23 0.52 9.76 -34.77
N TYR A 24 0.18 8.50 -34.98
CA TYR A 24 0.88 7.58 -35.88
C TYR A 24 0.01 7.14 -37.06
N ASP A 25 -1.10 7.84 -37.31
CA ASP A 25 -2.07 7.50 -38.37
C ASP A 25 -2.59 6.05 -38.29
N LEU A 26 -2.66 5.49 -37.08
CA LEU A 26 -3.17 4.14 -36.83
C LEU A 26 -4.68 4.17 -36.57
N PRO A 27 -5.44 3.13 -36.99
CA PRO A 27 -6.87 3.02 -36.71
C PRO A 27 -7.17 3.06 -35.20
N PRO A 28 -8.22 3.75 -34.76
CA PRO A 28 -8.60 3.80 -33.36
C PRO A 28 -9.21 2.47 -32.88
N PHE A 29 -9.13 2.22 -31.58
CA PHE A 29 -9.96 1.21 -30.93
C PHE A 29 -11.42 1.64 -30.94
N THR A 30 -12.28 0.77 -31.46
CA THR A 30 -13.73 0.96 -31.54
C THR A 30 -14.47 0.11 -30.52
N LYS A 31 -15.68 0.55 -30.16
CA LYS A 31 -16.60 -0.22 -29.31
C LYS A 31 -17.10 -1.44 -30.07
N ASN A 32 -17.26 -2.56 -29.36
CA ASN A 32 -18.02 -3.69 -29.86
C ASN A 32 -19.50 -3.31 -29.91
N THR A 33 -20.17 -3.68 -31.00
CA THR A 33 -21.61 -3.51 -31.19
C THR A 33 -22.31 -4.84 -31.38
N ARG A 34 -21.58 -5.88 -31.80
CA ARG A 34 -22.11 -7.22 -32.04
C ARG A 34 -21.15 -8.27 -31.53
N LEU A 35 -21.71 -9.35 -30.99
CA LEU A 35 -20.97 -10.54 -30.60
C LEU A 35 -21.38 -11.71 -31.47
N HIS A 36 -20.39 -12.48 -31.91
CA HIS A 36 -20.55 -13.65 -32.75
C HIS A 36 -19.93 -14.87 -32.06
N HIS A 37 -20.54 -16.03 -32.25
CA HIS A 37 -19.94 -17.29 -31.84
C HIS A 37 -18.82 -17.67 -32.82
N ARG A 38 -17.65 -18.02 -32.30
CA ARG A 38 -16.60 -18.64 -33.09
C ARG A 38 -17.05 -20.02 -33.55
N GLN A 39 -16.72 -20.35 -34.80
CA GLN A 39 -16.84 -21.71 -35.30
C GLN A 39 -15.81 -22.59 -34.60
N THR A 40 -16.26 -23.70 -34.02
CA THR A 40 -15.41 -24.65 -33.32
C THR A 40 -15.72 -26.08 -33.79
N PRO A 41 -14.76 -27.02 -33.69
CA PRO A 41 -15.01 -28.42 -34.03
C PRO A 41 -16.18 -29.01 -33.25
N ASP A 42 -16.81 -30.05 -33.80
CA ASP A 42 -17.96 -30.71 -33.17
C ASP A 42 -17.65 -31.13 -31.73
N LYS A 43 -18.59 -30.84 -30.82
CA LYS A 43 -18.52 -31.12 -29.37
C LYS A 43 -17.53 -30.27 -28.55
N SER A 44 -16.95 -29.22 -29.13
CA SER A 44 -16.13 -28.26 -28.37
C SER A 44 -16.91 -27.01 -27.97
N SER A 45 -16.51 -26.37 -26.87
CA SER A 45 -17.14 -25.14 -26.39
C SER A 45 -16.84 -23.97 -27.33
N SER A 46 -17.88 -23.32 -27.84
CA SER A 46 -17.74 -22.06 -28.58
C SER A 46 -17.36 -20.90 -27.65
N SER A 47 -16.62 -19.93 -28.19
CA SER A 47 -16.32 -18.65 -27.51
C SER A 47 -16.87 -17.48 -28.34
N LEU A 48 -17.17 -16.37 -27.67
CA LEU A 48 -17.64 -15.15 -28.32
C LEU A 48 -16.45 -14.36 -28.90
N VAL A 49 -16.67 -13.71 -30.02
CA VAL A 49 -15.78 -12.71 -30.63
C VAL A 49 -16.61 -11.48 -30.98
N GLY A 50 -16.06 -10.30 -30.74
CA GLY A 50 -16.72 -9.04 -31.06
C GLY A 50 -16.13 -8.35 -32.30
N ASP A 51 -16.81 -7.30 -32.76
CA ASP A 51 -16.45 -6.46 -33.91
C ASP A 51 -15.63 -5.21 -33.53
N GLY A 52 -15.24 -5.08 -32.26
CA GLY A 52 -14.46 -3.96 -31.71
C GLY A 52 -13.27 -4.41 -30.87
N ALA A 53 -12.72 -3.49 -30.08
CA ALA A 53 -11.56 -3.73 -29.25
C ALA A 53 -11.87 -4.64 -28.05
N GLU A 54 -10.93 -5.51 -27.68
CA GLU A 54 -11.03 -6.34 -26.48
C GLU A 54 -10.05 -5.87 -25.38
N ILE A 55 -10.55 -5.72 -24.16
CA ILE A 55 -9.76 -5.43 -22.96
C ILE A 55 -9.04 -6.71 -22.52
N THR A 56 -7.72 -6.72 -22.61
CA THR A 56 -6.90 -7.88 -22.24
C THR A 56 -6.43 -7.85 -20.79
N ALA A 57 -6.34 -6.67 -20.19
CA ALA A 57 -6.09 -6.44 -18.78
C ALA A 57 -6.69 -5.09 -18.38
N ILE A 58 -7.14 -4.97 -17.13
CA ILE A 58 -7.62 -3.71 -16.56
C ILE A 58 -7.26 -3.65 -15.08
N ASP A 59 -6.73 -2.50 -14.66
CA ASP A 59 -6.31 -2.26 -13.29
C ASP A 59 -7.25 -1.22 -12.67
N TRP A 60 -7.98 -1.62 -11.63
CA TRP A 60 -8.83 -0.73 -10.84
C TRP A 60 -8.09 -0.24 -9.63
N THR A 61 -8.12 1.06 -9.34
CA THR A 61 -7.37 1.64 -8.24
C THR A 61 -8.23 2.48 -7.30
N GLN A 62 -7.93 2.41 -6.01
CA GLN A 62 -8.52 3.27 -4.98
C GLN A 62 -7.42 3.69 -4.01
N ASN A 63 -7.45 4.94 -3.54
CA ASN A 63 -6.51 5.41 -2.54
C ASN A 63 -7.23 5.60 -1.21
N PHE A 64 -6.60 5.12 -0.13
CA PHE A 64 -7.04 5.36 1.23
C PHE A 64 -6.08 6.32 1.93
N SER A 65 -6.65 7.14 2.80
CA SER A 65 -5.95 7.87 3.84
C SER A 65 -5.98 7.01 5.11
N VAL A 66 -4.82 6.58 5.59
CA VAL A 66 -4.67 5.84 6.86
C VAL A 66 -4.01 6.66 7.96
N GLY A 67 -3.63 7.90 7.65
CA GLY A 67 -2.93 8.82 8.55
C GLY A 67 -1.41 8.68 8.48
N LYS A 68 -0.72 9.81 8.63
CA LYS A 68 0.73 9.93 8.55
C LYS A 68 1.49 8.89 9.36
N GLY A 69 2.39 8.15 8.71
CA GLY A 69 3.26 7.16 9.33
C GLY A 69 2.60 5.81 9.64
N LYS A 70 1.30 5.66 9.35
CA LYS A 70 0.53 4.45 9.66
C LYS A 70 0.49 3.45 8.50
N GLU A 71 0.96 3.82 7.31
CA GLU A 71 0.90 3.05 6.07
C GLU A 71 1.52 1.67 6.20
N ALA A 72 2.76 1.59 6.70
CA ALA A 72 3.48 0.32 6.85
C ALA A 72 2.82 -0.61 7.88
N SER A 73 2.20 -0.07 8.93
CA SER A 73 1.46 -0.88 9.91
C SER A 73 0.14 -1.37 9.32
N PHE A 74 -0.57 -0.52 8.57
CA PHE A 74 -1.76 -0.90 7.83
C PHE A 74 -1.48 -2.02 6.82
N ILE A 75 -0.46 -1.86 5.98
CA ILE A 75 -0.07 -2.85 4.96
C ILE A 75 0.33 -4.18 5.61
N ARG A 76 1.10 -4.14 6.71
CA ARG A 76 1.48 -5.35 7.47
C ARG A 76 0.27 -6.03 8.10
N GLY A 77 -0.64 -5.26 8.69
CA GLY A 77 -1.89 -5.78 9.26
C GLY A 77 -2.73 -6.47 8.19
N MET A 78 -2.93 -5.83 7.04
CA MET A 78 -3.63 -6.44 5.91
C MET A 78 -2.92 -7.71 5.41
N ALA A 79 -1.59 -7.69 5.33
CA ALA A 79 -0.80 -8.85 4.92
C ALA A 79 -0.82 -10.03 5.92
N SER A 80 -1.49 -9.91 7.05
CA SER A 80 -1.77 -11.05 7.94
C SER A 80 -2.98 -11.88 7.48
N MET A 81 -3.79 -11.33 6.58
CA MET A 81 -5.04 -11.95 6.13
C MET A 81 -4.92 -12.67 4.80
N GLN A 82 -5.65 -13.76 4.68
CA GLN A 82 -6.05 -14.29 3.38
C GLN A 82 -7.29 -13.54 2.88
N ILE A 83 -7.37 -13.32 1.57
CA ILE A 83 -8.54 -12.65 0.96
C ILE A 83 -9.17 -13.53 -0.13
N GLY A 84 -10.47 -13.32 -0.34
CA GLY A 84 -11.26 -14.07 -1.30
C GLY A 84 -11.26 -15.56 -0.99
N LYS A 85 -10.96 -16.39 -2.01
CA LYS A 85 -10.91 -17.85 -1.90
C LYS A 85 -9.60 -18.36 -1.28
N GLY A 86 -9.23 -17.83 -0.11
CA GLY A 86 -8.04 -18.27 0.64
C GLY A 86 -6.70 -17.91 -0.02
N ARG A 87 -6.65 -16.81 -0.80
CA ARG A 87 -5.41 -16.38 -1.44
C ARG A 87 -4.46 -15.89 -0.35
N LYS A 88 -3.24 -16.41 -0.36
CA LYS A 88 -2.22 -16.08 0.65
C LYS A 88 -1.60 -14.71 0.38
N PRO A 89 -1.37 -13.91 1.44
CA PRO A 89 -0.67 -12.63 1.32
C PRO A 89 0.82 -12.84 1.04
N HIS A 90 1.40 -11.88 0.32
CA HIS A 90 2.83 -11.71 0.18
C HIS A 90 3.19 -10.29 0.62
N LEU A 91 3.86 -10.16 1.76
CA LEU A 91 4.43 -8.90 2.24
C LEU A 91 5.85 -8.76 1.68
N PHE A 92 6.16 -7.64 1.04
CA PHE A 92 7.50 -7.40 0.52
C PHE A 92 8.50 -7.09 1.65
N PRO A 93 9.80 -7.39 1.47
CA PRO A 93 10.81 -7.21 2.53
C PRO A 93 10.92 -5.79 3.09
N ASN A 94 10.61 -4.77 2.28
CA ASN A 94 10.63 -3.37 2.73
C ASN A 94 9.39 -2.97 3.56
N GLY A 95 8.37 -3.83 3.64
CA GLY A 95 7.11 -3.58 4.34
C GLY A 95 6.23 -2.48 3.74
N GLN A 96 6.58 -1.96 2.55
CA GLN A 96 5.89 -0.83 1.89
C GLN A 96 4.81 -1.30 0.91
N SER A 97 4.69 -2.60 0.70
CA SER A 97 3.71 -3.17 -0.19
C SER A 97 3.36 -4.59 0.25
N CYS A 98 2.14 -5.01 -0.03
CA CYS A 98 1.73 -6.40 0.02
C CYS A 98 0.80 -6.71 -1.16
N GLY A 99 0.65 -7.99 -1.47
CA GLY A 99 -0.32 -8.39 -2.49
C GLY A 99 -0.74 -9.84 -2.38
N TRP A 100 -1.78 -10.19 -3.13
CA TRP A 100 -2.39 -11.50 -3.15
C TRP A 100 -2.51 -12.00 -4.58
N GLY A 101 -2.14 -13.26 -4.79
CA GLY A 101 -2.23 -13.90 -6.11
C GLY A 101 -1.10 -13.52 -7.07
N TYR A 102 0.09 -13.16 -6.58
CA TYR A 102 1.26 -12.97 -7.45
C TYR A 102 1.48 -14.19 -8.37
N GLY A 103 1.72 -13.91 -9.65
CA GLY A 103 1.83 -14.94 -10.70
C GLY A 103 0.48 -15.45 -11.23
N SER A 104 -0.65 -14.93 -10.75
CA SER A 104 -1.96 -15.30 -11.27
C SER A 104 -2.24 -14.64 -12.61
N HIS A 105 -2.64 -15.44 -13.60
CA HIS A 105 -3.22 -14.96 -14.86
C HIS A 105 -4.72 -14.60 -14.73
N TRP A 106 -5.27 -14.64 -13.51
CA TRP A 106 -6.67 -14.36 -13.21
C TRP A 106 -6.85 -12.96 -12.61
N ARG A 107 -6.29 -12.74 -11.41
CA ARG A 107 -6.34 -11.46 -10.70
C ARG A 107 -5.20 -11.35 -9.70
N ILE A 108 -4.63 -10.15 -9.58
CA ILE A 108 -3.66 -9.78 -8.55
C ILE A 108 -4.22 -8.57 -7.80
N ASP A 109 -4.24 -8.63 -6.47
CA ASP A 109 -4.60 -7.48 -5.66
C ASP A 109 -3.37 -6.98 -4.91
N VAL A 110 -3.18 -5.66 -4.86
CA VAL A 110 -1.96 -5.04 -4.30
C VAL A 110 -2.36 -3.89 -3.39
N LEU A 111 -1.69 -3.80 -2.24
CA LEU A 111 -1.67 -2.60 -1.40
C LEU A 111 -0.24 -2.06 -1.35
N TYR A 112 -0.06 -0.76 -1.48
CA TYR A 112 1.26 -0.14 -1.29
C TYR A 112 1.20 1.30 -0.81
N ALA A 113 2.28 1.73 -0.14
CA ALA A 113 2.45 3.10 0.30
C ALA A 113 2.81 3.98 -0.90
N LYS A 114 1.88 4.86 -1.30
CA LYS A 114 1.99 5.61 -2.56
C LYS A 114 3.11 6.65 -2.51
N ALA A 115 3.33 7.30 -1.38
CA ALA A 115 4.45 8.22 -1.19
C ALA A 115 5.82 7.54 -1.43
N TYR A 116 5.98 6.31 -0.93
CA TYR A 116 7.21 5.54 -1.11
C TYR A 116 7.43 5.17 -2.57
N GLU A 117 6.37 4.71 -3.27
CA GLU A 117 6.45 4.37 -4.69
C GLU A 117 6.82 5.59 -5.56
N ILE A 118 6.19 6.75 -5.32
CA ILE A 118 6.52 7.99 -6.05
C ILE A 118 7.98 8.40 -5.80
N LYS A 119 8.48 8.28 -4.56
CA LYS A 119 9.88 8.56 -4.23
C LYS A 119 10.84 7.65 -4.99
N GLU A 120 10.54 6.36 -5.09
CA GLU A 120 11.36 5.40 -5.84
C GLU A 120 11.36 5.69 -7.35
N HIS A 121 10.20 6.09 -7.91
CA HIS A 121 10.11 6.51 -9.30
C HIS A 121 10.89 7.80 -9.57
N LEU A 122 10.76 8.82 -8.71
CA LEU A 122 11.53 10.06 -8.83
C LEU A 122 13.05 9.82 -8.79
N LYS A 123 13.53 8.91 -7.92
CA LYS A 123 14.95 8.53 -7.89
C LYS A 123 15.43 7.93 -9.22
N LYS A 124 14.59 7.14 -9.89
CA LYS A 124 14.90 6.56 -11.20
C LYS A 124 14.87 7.63 -12.29
N ASP A 125 13.89 8.53 -12.26
CA ASP A 125 13.74 9.60 -13.25
C ASP A 125 14.88 10.62 -13.18
N LYS A 126 15.33 10.99 -11.97
CA LYS A 126 16.51 11.84 -11.77
C LYS A 126 17.81 11.26 -12.36
N ARG A 127 17.86 9.96 -12.67
CA ARG A 127 19.01 9.30 -13.31
C ARG A 127 18.93 9.25 -14.84
N LYS A 128 17.79 9.60 -15.44
CA LYS A 128 17.62 9.62 -16.90
C LYS A 128 18.33 10.82 -17.51
N LYS A 129 18.79 10.69 -18.77
CA LYS A 129 19.49 11.77 -19.50
C LYS A 129 18.66 13.04 -19.65
N ASP A 130 17.36 12.89 -19.91
CA ASP A 130 16.44 14.02 -20.12
C ASP A 130 16.04 14.70 -18.79
N GLY A 131 16.38 14.08 -17.65
CA GLY A 131 16.14 14.61 -16.32
C GLY A 131 14.66 14.81 -15.98
N VAL A 132 14.41 15.62 -14.94
CA VAL A 132 13.08 16.08 -14.53
C VAL A 132 13.15 17.60 -14.49
N THR A 133 12.19 18.28 -15.10
CA THR A 133 12.13 19.76 -15.06
C THR A 133 11.88 20.25 -13.62
N GLN A 134 12.31 21.47 -13.30
CA GLN A 134 12.14 22.03 -11.96
C GLN A 134 10.66 22.11 -11.54
N GLU A 135 9.78 22.54 -12.44
CA GLU A 135 8.34 22.62 -12.19
C GLU A 135 7.72 21.23 -11.91
N GLN A 136 8.11 20.21 -12.68
CA GLN A 136 7.66 18.84 -12.43
C GLN A 136 8.18 18.30 -11.09
N LEU A 137 9.42 18.63 -10.73
CA LEU A 137 10.02 18.22 -9.47
C LEU A 137 9.28 18.84 -8.29
N GLU A 138 8.99 20.14 -8.33
CA GLU A 138 8.20 20.84 -7.31
C GLU A 138 6.79 20.25 -7.16
N TYR A 139 6.12 19.94 -8.27
CA TYR A 139 4.81 19.29 -8.24
C TYR A 139 4.88 17.88 -7.63
N ILE A 140 5.88 17.07 -8.01
CA ILE A 140 6.06 15.72 -7.48
C ILE A 140 6.38 15.76 -5.98
N GLU A 141 7.22 16.69 -5.53
CA GLU A 141 7.55 16.85 -4.11
C GLU A 141 6.33 17.30 -3.29
N LYS A 142 5.49 18.18 -3.86
CA LYS A 142 4.19 18.54 -3.29
C LYS A 142 3.26 17.32 -3.19
N LEU A 143 3.21 16.49 -4.23
CA LEU A 143 2.41 15.26 -4.25
C LEU A 143 2.88 14.23 -3.24
N ILE A 144 4.19 14.04 -3.13
CA ILE A 144 4.81 13.19 -2.10
C ILE A 144 4.42 13.68 -0.71
N SER A 145 4.60 14.97 -0.44
CA SER A 145 4.28 15.56 0.87
C SER A 145 2.81 15.36 1.23
N TYR A 146 1.91 15.52 0.26
CA TYR A 146 0.49 15.23 0.43
C TYR A 146 0.23 13.76 0.77
N CYS A 147 0.89 12.84 0.06
CA CYS A 147 0.73 11.42 0.29
C CYS A 147 1.26 10.99 1.66
N GLU A 148 2.37 11.57 2.12
CA GLU A 148 2.92 11.30 3.45
C GLU A 148 2.04 11.87 4.57
N ASP A 149 1.49 13.06 4.38
CA ASP A 149 0.65 13.70 5.39
C ASP A 149 -0.68 12.97 5.60
N GLN A 150 -1.29 12.50 4.51
CA GLN A 150 -2.52 11.71 4.59
C GLN A 150 -2.26 10.22 4.89
N GLY A 151 -1.01 9.78 4.81
CA GLY A 151 -0.65 8.38 4.89
C GLY A 151 -1.33 7.56 3.81
N VAL A 152 -0.98 7.80 2.54
CA VAL A 152 -1.70 7.22 1.41
C VAL A 152 -1.30 5.78 1.15
N VAL A 153 -2.27 4.87 1.27
CA VAL A 153 -2.15 3.48 0.81
C VAL A 153 -3.04 3.30 -0.42
N ARG A 154 -2.44 2.90 -1.53
CA ARG A 154 -3.19 2.54 -2.75
C ARG A 154 -3.56 1.07 -2.74
N GLN A 155 -4.80 0.80 -3.09
CA GLN A 155 -5.34 -0.48 -3.51
C GLN A 155 -5.39 -0.56 -5.03
N GLU A 156 -4.88 -1.66 -5.58
CA GLU A 156 -5.02 -2.02 -6.99
C GLU A 156 -5.60 -3.42 -7.15
N HIS A 157 -6.61 -3.56 -8.00
CA HIS A 157 -7.09 -4.84 -8.52
C HIS A 157 -6.68 -4.98 -9.98
N LYS A 158 -5.68 -5.81 -10.25
CA LYS A 158 -5.23 -6.13 -11.60
C LYS A 158 -6.03 -7.31 -12.11
N LEU A 159 -6.98 -7.06 -13.00
CA LEU A 159 -7.83 -8.08 -13.60
C LEU A 159 -7.22 -8.50 -14.94
N HIS A 160 -6.91 -9.79 -15.07
CA HIS A 160 -6.23 -10.32 -16.23
C HIS A 160 -7.19 -11.04 -17.19
N GLN A 161 -6.70 -11.30 -18.40
CA GLN A 161 -7.51 -11.78 -19.53
C GLN A 161 -8.36 -13.02 -19.23
N LEU A 162 -7.87 -13.96 -18.41
CA LEU A 162 -8.64 -15.17 -18.08
C LEU A 162 -9.91 -14.84 -17.29
N LEU A 163 -9.82 -13.92 -16.34
CA LEU A 163 -10.98 -13.44 -15.57
C LEU A 163 -11.94 -12.70 -16.49
N LEU A 164 -11.41 -11.76 -17.29
CA LEU A 164 -12.22 -10.94 -18.18
C LEU A 164 -13.02 -11.81 -19.15
N LYS A 165 -12.36 -12.77 -19.81
CA LYS A 165 -13.00 -13.72 -20.73
C LYS A 165 -13.99 -14.65 -20.06
N ARG A 166 -13.73 -15.11 -18.84
CA ARG A 166 -14.71 -15.94 -18.11
C ARG A 166 -16.02 -15.19 -17.91
N HIS A 167 -15.93 -13.90 -17.62
CA HIS A 167 -17.07 -13.07 -17.22
C HIS A 167 -17.57 -12.17 -18.36
N ASN A 168 -17.08 -12.35 -19.59
CA ASN A 168 -17.40 -11.50 -20.75
C ASN A 168 -17.11 -10.00 -20.55
N LEU A 169 -16.17 -9.66 -19.65
CA LEU A 169 -15.80 -8.28 -19.32
C LEU A 169 -14.82 -7.66 -20.31
N GLN A 170 -14.37 -8.42 -21.32
CA GLN A 170 -13.40 -7.95 -22.30
C GLN A 170 -14.01 -7.06 -23.40
N PHE A 171 -15.32 -7.10 -23.62
CA PHE A 171 -15.92 -6.46 -24.78
C PHE A 171 -16.15 -4.96 -24.53
N TYR A 172 -15.13 -4.14 -24.82
CA TYR A 172 -15.23 -2.68 -24.73
C TYR A 172 -16.46 -2.16 -25.50
N GLY A 173 -17.26 -1.31 -24.86
CA GLY A 173 -18.50 -0.77 -25.42
C GLY A 173 -19.76 -1.58 -25.11
N LEU A 174 -19.63 -2.83 -24.67
CA LEU A 174 -20.75 -3.66 -24.20
C LEU A 174 -20.72 -3.90 -22.68
N VAL A 175 -19.70 -3.39 -22.00
CA VAL A 175 -19.51 -3.46 -20.55
C VAL A 175 -19.39 -2.06 -19.99
N SER A 176 -19.82 -1.91 -18.74
CA SER A 176 -19.74 -0.68 -17.95
C SER A 176 -18.86 -0.89 -16.73
N GLU A 177 -18.48 0.21 -16.07
CA GLU A 177 -17.71 0.20 -14.84
C GLU A 177 -18.38 -0.64 -13.73
N HIS A 178 -19.71 -0.63 -13.69
CA HIS A 178 -20.50 -1.35 -12.68
C HIS A 178 -20.35 -2.87 -12.77
N ASP A 179 -20.13 -3.41 -13.97
CA ASP A 179 -19.96 -4.85 -14.18
C ASP A 179 -18.73 -5.40 -13.45
N PHE A 180 -17.75 -4.53 -13.16
CA PHE A 180 -16.52 -4.89 -12.46
C PHE A 180 -16.67 -4.91 -10.95
N TYR A 181 -17.63 -4.18 -10.37
CA TYR A 181 -17.70 -3.94 -8.91
C TYR A 181 -17.78 -5.22 -8.09
N THR A 182 -18.46 -6.25 -8.60
CA THR A 182 -18.54 -7.55 -7.92
C THR A 182 -17.17 -8.22 -7.73
N HIS A 183 -16.18 -7.87 -8.55
CA HIS A 183 -14.84 -8.42 -8.57
C HIS A 183 -13.80 -7.59 -7.78
N LEU A 184 -14.21 -6.49 -7.14
CA LEU A 184 -13.31 -5.54 -6.44
C LEU A 184 -13.44 -5.58 -4.90
N ASN A 185 -14.33 -6.42 -4.35
CA ASN A 185 -14.68 -6.33 -2.93
C ASN A 185 -13.74 -7.09 -1.97
N ASP A 186 -12.78 -7.86 -2.46
CA ASP A 186 -11.98 -8.78 -1.63
C ASP A 186 -11.20 -8.06 -0.50
N ILE A 187 -10.55 -6.93 -0.82
CA ILE A 187 -9.80 -6.16 0.17
C ILE A 187 -10.77 -5.43 1.11
N GLU A 188 -11.86 -4.86 0.58
CA GLU A 188 -12.87 -4.18 1.39
C GLU A 188 -13.53 -5.11 2.40
N ASN A 189 -13.85 -6.34 1.99
CA ASN A 189 -14.41 -7.36 2.87
C ASN A 189 -13.42 -7.75 3.98
N ALA A 190 -12.12 -7.84 3.66
CA ALA A 190 -11.09 -8.06 4.67
C ALA A 190 -11.04 -6.88 5.67
N MET A 191 -11.02 -5.63 5.17
CA MET A 191 -11.01 -4.41 5.99
C MET A 191 -12.20 -4.32 6.96
N LYS A 192 -13.38 -4.84 6.59
CA LYS A 192 -14.57 -4.87 7.47
C LYS A 192 -14.43 -5.77 8.70
N THR A 193 -13.51 -6.74 8.66
CA THR A 193 -13.38 -7.76 9.72
C THR A 193 -12.15 -7.59 10.59
N ILE A 194 -11.09 -6.99 10.03
CA ILE A 194 -9.83 -6.78 10.76
C ILE A 194 -9.81 -5.44 11.48
N GLN A 195 -9.27 -5.44 12.68
CA GLN A 195 -8.87 -4.22 13.38
C GLN A 195 -7.35 -4.15 13.35
N ILE A 196 -6.82 -3.09 12.75
CA ILE A 196 -5.37 -2.87 12.66
C ILE A 196 -5.02 -1.68 13.54
N SER A 197 -4.12 -1.90 14.50
CA SER A 197 -3.54 -0.85 15.31
C SER A 197 -2.20 -0.38 14.75
N HIS A 198 -1.90 0.89 15.00
CA HIS A 198 -0.54 1.41 14.91
C HIS A 198 0.02 1.53 16.32
N ASP A 199 1.07 0.76 16.59
CA ASP A 199 1.75 0.74 17.89
C ASP A 199 3.09 1.48 17.78
N GLU A 200 3.22 2.55 18.56
CA GLU A 200 4.49 3.25 18.69
C GLU A 200 5.32 2.62 19.82
N HIS A 201 6.38 1.92 19.43
CA HIS A 201 7.39 1.43 20.36
C HIS A 201 8.51 2.45 20.53
N ILE A 202 8.66 2.95 21.75
CA ILE A 202 9.81 3.76 22.15
C ILE A 202 10.69 2.92 23.05
N SER A 203 12.01 2.92 22.81
CA SER A 203 12.91 2.16 23.67
C SER A 203 12.85 2.67 25.11
N ILE A 204 13.07 1.79 26.08
CA ILE A 204 13.13 2.19 27.49
C ILE A 204 14.14 3.31 27.71
N ALA A 205 15.28 3.29 27.03
CA ALA A 205 16.26 4.37 27.08
C ALA A 205 15.68 5.71 26.62
N GLN A 206 14.96 5.75 25.50
CA GLN A 206 14.30 6.97 25.03
C GLN A 206 13.18 7.43 25.95
N GLN A 207 12.37 6.51 26.50
CA GLN A 207 11.34 6.84 27.48
C GLN A 207 11.94 7.48 28.74
N LEU A 208 13.06 6.93 29.23
CA LEU A 208 13.78 7.48 30.40
C LEU A 208 14.31 8.90 30.14
N LEU A 209 14.81 9.18 28.93
CA LEU A 209 15.27 10.51 28.55
C LEU A 209 14.09 11.49 28.44
N GLN A 210 13.01 11.12 27.77
CA GLN A 210 11.82 11.96 27.61
C GLN A 210 11.13 12.28 28.93
N ALA A 211 11.11 11.32 29.88
CA ALA A 211 10.55 11.51 31.21
C ALA A 211 11.47 12.27 32.18
N GLY A 212 12.66 12.72 31.73
CA GLY A 212 13.65 13.35 32.61
C GLY A 212 14.09 12.44 33.76
N ALA A 213 14.09 11.12 33.55
CA ALA A 213 14.57 10.15 34.53
C ALA A 213 16.10 10.08 34.57
N VAL A 214 16.74 10.43 33.46
CA VAL A 214 18.20 10.50 33.28
C VAL A 214 18.56 11.68 32.40
N ASP A 215 19.77 12.19 32.58
CA ASP A 215 20.35 13.36 31.89
C ASP A 215 21.16 12.98 30.63
N THR A 216 21.57 11.71 30.50
CA THR A 216 22.46 11.25 29.42
C THR A 216 22.00 9.93 28.81
N VAL A 217 22.24 9.78 27.50
CA VAL A 217 21.94 8.55 26.74
C VAL A 217 22.65 7.34 27.34
N ARG A 218 23.88 7.52 27.82
CA ARG A 218 24.65 6.45 28.46
C ARG A 218 23.92 5.86 29.67
N LYS A 219 23.47 6.70 30.61
CA LYS A 219 22.71 6.25 31.79
C LYS A 219 21.36 5.64 31.39
N ALA A 220 20.73 6.15 30.34
CA ALA A 220 19.49 5.60 29.79
C ALA A 220 19.69 4.17 29.28
N ASN A 221 20.71 3.94 28.47
CA ASN A 221 21.05 2.62 27.93
C ASN A 221 21.48 1.65 29.03
N THR A 222 22.25 2.10 30.03
CA THR A 222 22.60 1.27 31.18
C THR A 222 21.35 0.81 31.93
N THR A 223 20.41 1.71 32.18
CA THR A 223 19.15 1.36 32.86
C THR A 223 18.28 0.45 31.99
N MET A 224 18.23 0.66 30.67
CA MET A 224 17.56 -0.21 29.72
C MET A 224 18.16 -1.63 29.71
N ASN A 225 19.48 -1.78 29.80
CA ASN A 225 20.11 -3.11 29.88
C ASN A 225 19.69 -3.88 31.15
N TYR A 226 19.66 -3.20 32.30
CA TYR A 226 19.16 -3.83 33.53
C TYR A 226 17.67 -4.16 33.44
N PHE A 227 16.87 -3.32 32.79
CA PHE A 227 15.49 -3.65 32.48
C PHE A 227 15.38 -4.92 31.63
N THR A 228 16.20 -5.09 30.59
CA THR A 228 16.20 -6.31 29.77
C THR A 228 16.55 -7.56 30.58
N LEU A 229 17.53 -7.47 31.49
CA LEU A 229 17.88 -8.58 32.38
C LEU A 229 16.70 -8.96 33.31
N TRP A 230 16.06 -7.95 33.90
CA TRP A 230 14.85 -8.17 34.69
C TRP A 230 13.72 -8.80 33.85
N GLN A 231 13.53 -8.34 32.61
CA GLN A 231 12.55 -8.88 31.67
C GLN A 231 12.83 -10.34 31.29
N SER A 232 14.10 -10.76 31.28
CA SER A 232 14.48 -12.18 31.11
C SER A 232 14.28 -13.04 32.38
N GLY A 233 13.73 -12.46 33.45
CA GLY A 233 13.45 -13.16 34.71
C GLY A 233 14.60 -13.14 35.72
N THR A 234 15.68 -12.39 35.46
CA THR A 234 16.79 -12.25 36.40
C THR A 234 16.39 -11.40 37.60
N ASP A 235 16.64 -11.88 38.83
CA ASP A 235 16.54 -11.02 40.01
C ASP A 235 17.73 -10.05 40.04
N LEU A 236 17.44 -8.78 39.77
CA LEU A 236 18.46 -7.73 39.76
C LEU A 236 19.11 -7.50 41.13
N ARG A 237 18.53 -7.99 42.23
CA ARG A 237 19.14 -7.91 43.58
C ARG A 237 20.36 -8.81 43.72
N GLU A 238 20.46 -9.84 42.89
CA GLU A 238 21.63 -10.75 42.85
C GLU A 238 22.75 -10.18 41.97
N VAL A 239 22.41 -9.32 41.02
CA VAL A 239 23.35 -8.75 40.04
C VAL A 239 23.87 -7.37 40.48
N LEU A 240 23.03 -6.57 41.14
CA LEU A 240 23.31 -5.19 41.51
C LEU A 240 23.50 -5.04 43.01
N ASN A 241 24.38 -4.11 43.40
CA ASN A 241 24.42 -3.67 44.78
C ASN A 241 23.15 -2.88 45.15
N ARG A 242 22.85 -2.78 46.45
CA ARG A 242 21.63 -2.17 46.97
C ARG A 242 21.40 -0.75 46.42
N SER A 243 22.44 0.08 46.37
CA SER A 243 22.32 1.48 45.89
C SER A 243 21.94 1.53 44.41
N GLN A 244 22.64 0.76 43.57
CA GLN A 244 22.39 0.70 42.12
C GLN A 244 20.99 0.14 41.82
N TYR A 245 20.56 -0.88 42.56
CA TYR A 245 19.22 -1.44 42.43
C TYR A 245 18.14 -0.37 42.64
N PHE A 246 18.22 0.40 43.73
CA PHE A 246 17.24 1.45 44.00
C PHE A 246 17.34 2.63 43.02
N GLU A 247 18.53 2.95 42.53
CA GLU A 247 18.74 3.97 41.48
C GLU A 247 17.99 3.60 40.19
N HIS A 248 18.22 2.39 39.66
CA HIS A 248 17.56 1.93 38.45
C HIS A 248 16.06 1.71 38.65
N LYS A 249 15.64 1.21 39.82
CA LYS A 249 14.23 1.09 40.17
C LYS A 249 13.52 2.44 40.15
N THR A 250 14.14 3.47 40.72
CA THR A 250 13.56 4.83 40.75
C THR A 250 13.43 5.42 39.35
N ARG A 251 14.44 5.22 38.49
CA ARG A 251 14.40 5.64 37.08
C ARG A 251 13.27 4.96 36.31
N LEU A 252 13.15 3.64 36.41
CA LEU A 252 12.14 2.86 35.71
C LEU A 252 10.72 3.15 36.23
N LYS A 253 10.56 3.45 37.53
CA LYS A 253 9.26 3.87 38.08
C LYS A 253 8.72 5.15 37.44
N LYS A 254 9.59 6.09 37.04
CA LYS A 254 9.16 7.33 36.34
C LYS A 254 8.47 7.06 35.00
N ILE A 255 8.70 5.88 34.41
CA ILE A 255 8.06 5.44 33.16
C ILE A 255 7.09 4.27 33.39
N GLY A 256 6.64 4.07 34.64
CA GLY A 256 5.61 3.07 34.97
C GLY A 256 6.09 1.64 35.14
N ILE A 257 7.41 1.41 35.25
CA ILE A 257 7.99 0.06 35.38
C ILE A 257 8.52 -0.15 36.81
N ASP A 258 8.00 -1.16 37.51
CA ASP A 258 8.46 -1.54 38.86
C ASP A 258 9.22 -2.87 38.87
N ILE A 259 10.55 -2.80 38.75
CA ILE A 259 11.47 -3.94 38.90
C ILE A 259 11.54 -4.52 40.33
N GLY A 260 10.72 -4.01 41.24
CA GLY A 260 10.48 -4.60 42.55
C GLY A 260 9.65 -5.88 42.50
N GLN A 261 8.87 -6.05 41.44
CA GLN A 261 8.05 -7.23 41.20
C GLN A 261 8.82 -8.26 40.37
N ILE A 262 8.47 -9.54 40.52
CA ILE A 262 8.96 -10.59 39.62
C ILE A 262 8.34 -10.33 38.24
N PHE A 263 9.16 -10.39 37.19
CA PHE A 263 8.65 -10.25 35.84
C PHE A 263 7.80 -11.47 35.47
N ASP A 264 6.51 -11.25 35.31
CA ASP A 264 5.56 -12.27 34.90
C ASP A 264 5.46 -12.26 33.37
N VAL A 265 6.08 -13.26 32.71
CA VAL A 265 6.07 -13.40 31.24
C VAL A 265 4.67 -13.61 30.66
N SER A 266 3.67 -13.97 31.49
CA SER A 266 2.27 -14.06 31.07
C SER A 266 1.56 -12.69 31.06
N ARG A 267 2.17 -11.66 31.67
CA ARG A 267 1.69 -10.28 31.62
C ARG A 267 2.42 -9.53 30.51
N MET A 268 1.66 -8.92 29.61
CA MET A 268 2.20 -8.11 28.51
C MET A 268 3.15 -7.04 29.04
N CYS A 269 4.34 -6.93 28.43
CA CYS A 269 5.33 -5.94 28.85
C CYS A 269 4.83 -4.51 28.55
N PRO A 270 4.85 -3.57 29.52
CA PRO A 270 4.42 -2.19 29.32
C PRO A 270 5.48 -1.38 28.55
N THR A 271 5.70 -1.73 27.28
CA THR A 271 6.51 -0.92 26.34
C THR A 271 5.65 -0.20 25.30
N LEU A 272 4.35 -0.49 25.29
CA LEU A 272 3.38 0.14 24.41
C LEU A 272 3.03 1.54 24.95
N ARG A 273 3.49 2.59 24.27
CA ARG A 273 3.20 3.98 24.66
C ARG A 273 1.76 4.36 24.34
N ARG A 274 1.31 4.00 23.14
CA ARG A 274 -0.04 4.25 22.63
C ARG A 274 -0.31 3.25 21.51
N SER A 275 -1.47 2.58 21.60
CA SER A 275 -2.04 1.84 20.48
C SER A 275 -3.24 2.63 19.99
N GLU A 276 -3.21 3.03 18.73
CA GLU A 276 -4.33 3.69 18.08
C GLU A 276 -4.87 2.79 16.97
N ILE A 277 -6.19 2.61 16.93
CA ILE A 277 -6.84 1.97 15.79
C ILE A 277 -6.63 2.87 14.56
N ILE A 278 -6.20 2.27 13.46
CA ILE A 278 -6.05 2.97 12.19
C ILE A 278 -7.45 3.19 11.61
N ASP A 279 -7.84 4.46 11.47
CA ASP A 279 -9.05 4.84 10.77
C ASP A 279 -8.75 4.97 9.26
N VAL A 280 -9.53 4.26 8.45
CA VAL A 280 -9.31 4.16 6.99
C VAL A 280 -10.42 4.92 6.29
N ARG A 281 -10.04 5.90 5.47
CA ARG A 281 -11.00 6.73 4.73
C ARG A 281 -10.62 6.82 3.25
N PRO A 282 -11.58 6.99 2.33
CA PRO A 282 -11.27 7.37 0.96
C PRO A 282 -10.42 8.65 0.93
N LEU A 283 -9.37 8.67 0.11
CA LEU A 283 -8.51 9.84 -0.02
C LEU A 283 -9.24 10.99 -0.74
N ALA A 284 -9.25 12.17 -0.13
CA ALA A 284 -9.80 13.38 -0.77
C ALA A 284 -8.88 13.86 -1.91
N VAL A 285 -9.45 14.50 -2.93
CA VAL A 285 -8.65 15.14 -3.99
C VAL A 285 -8.27 16.55 -3.53
N PRO A 286 -6.98 16.90 -3.46
CA PRO A 286 -6.59 18.25 -3.08
C PRO A 286 -6.85 19.23 -4.23
N SER A 287 -7.22 20.48 -3.90
CA SER A 287 -7.65 21.50 -4.88
C SER A 287 -6.62 21.85 -5.94
N TRP A 288 -5.34 21.63 -5.67
CA TRP A 288 -4.24 21.90 -6.59
C TRP A 288 -3.87 20.70 -7.48
N TYR A 289 -4.52 19.54 -7.30
CA TYR A 289 -4.21 18.34 -8.07
C TYR A 289 -4.54 18.52 -9.54
N GLN A 290 -3.60 18.17 -10.41
CA GLN A 290 -3.78 18.19 -11.85
C GLN A 290 -4.27 16.82 -12.32
N HIS A 291 -5.52 16.77 -12.78
CA HIS A 291 -6.09 15.56 -13.37
C HIS A 291 -5.44 15.24 -14.72
N PRO A 292 -5.33 13.95 -15.08
CA PRO A 292 -4.87 13.56 -16.40
C PRO A 292 -5.82 14.11 -17.48
N ILE A 293 -5.26 14.82 -18.45
CA ILE A 293 -5.99 15.32 -19.63
C ILE A 293 -5.59 14.46 -20.83
N VAL A 294 -6.58 13.85 -21.49
CA VAL A 294 -6.36 12.92 -22.61
C VAL A 294 -5.42 13.51 -23.68
N ALA A 295 -5.70 14.75 -24.11
CA ALA A 295 -4.93 15.43 -25.15
C ALA A 295 -3.47 15.78 -24.76
N GLN A 296 -3.16 15.81 -23.46
CA GLN A 296 -1.84 16.16 -22.92
C GLN A 296 -1.10 14.94 -22.34
N SER A 297 -1.73 13.77 -22.40
CA SER A 297 -1.17 12.53 -21.89
C SER A 297 -0.05 12.05 -22.81
N ASN A 298 1.18 12.52 -22.53
CA ASN A 298 2.40 12.01 -23.16
C ASN A 298 2.73 10.64 -22.56
N ILE A 299 2.17 9.58 -23.14
CA ILE A 299 2.74 8.24 -22.95
C ILE A 299 3.95 8.17 -23.88
N MET A 300 5.11 7.81 -23.31
CA MET A 300 6.38 7.67 -24.02
C MET A 300 6.19 6.86 -25.31
N PRO A 301 6.91 7.19 -26.40
CA PRO A 301 6.85 6.41 -27.63
C PRO A 301 7.12 4.95 -27.30
N PHE A 302 6.21 4.07 -27.72
CA PHE A 302 6.40 2.63 -27.64
C PHE A 302 7.80 2.33 -28.22
N LYS A 303 8.74 1.87 -27.39
CA LYS A 303 9.87 1.12 -27.91
C LYS A 303 9.29 -0.21 -28.35
N ALA A 304 8.91 -0.30 -29.63
CA ALA A 304 8.71 -1.57 -30.28
C ALA A 304 10.00 -2.36 -30.10
N ILE A 305 9.99 -3.35 -29.22
CA ILE A 305 11.00 -4.40 -29.24
C ILE A 305 10.57 -5.26 -30.42
N ALA A 306 11.24 -5.07 -31.55
CA ALA A 306 11.21 -5.99 -32.68
C ALA A 306 11.88 -7.31 -32.29
#